data_AF-A0A935FUC9-F1
#
_entry.id   AF-A0A935FUC9-F1
#
_cell.length_a   1.000
_cell.length_b   1.000
_cell.length_c   1.000
_cell.angle_alpha   90.00
_cell.angle_beta   90.00
_cell.angle_gamma   90.00
#
_symmetry.space_group_name_H-M   'P 1'
#
loop_
_entity.id
_entity.type
_entity.pdbx_description
1 polymer ?
#
loop_
_entity_poly.entity_id
_entity_poly.type
_entity_poly.pdbx_seq_one_letter_code
_entity_poly.pdbx_strand_id
1 'polypeptide(L)'
;MQACWILIAESGAFPLKLVRSDDPKWGVPVVRKVKLSAALPRIEKIKKENIELKKSALEKLTIDKKIPEVRIGDKIIDLTPIEFAYYRFFAEKAKNDEEHLRFAGIDVPIEFYQKVLVYHRESYAESDGLRMSLEKSKTIPCSNFRANVTRLNSKLKEAVSHELYSKYYMIESEGKKHAKRYGINLPPESIKIK
;
A
#
# COMPACT_ATOMS: atom_id res chain seq x y z
N MET A 1 5.06 4.01 58.36
CA MET A 1 5.83 4.74 57.33
C MET A 1 4.95 4.88 56.09
N GLN A 2 4.51 6.10 55.77
CA GLN A 2 3.78 6.38 54.53
C GLN A 2 4.78 6.65 53.41
N ALA A 3 4.77 5.83 52.36
CA ALA A 3 5.60 6.04 51.18
C ALA A 3 4.81 6.86 50.14
N CYS A 4 5.35 8.00 49.74
CA CYS A 4 4.82 8.77 48.62
C CYS A 4 5.48 8.34 47.32
N TRP A 5 4.67 8.04 46.31
CA TRP A 5 5.12 7.73 44.96
C TRP A 5 4.84 8.94 44.06
N ILE A 6 5.89 9.50 43.45
CA ILE A 6 5.77 10.62 42.52
C ILE A 6 6.05 10.10 41.12
N LEU A 7 5.09 10.27 40.21
CA LEU A 7 5.19 9.88 38.82
C LEU A 7 5.60 11.12 38.00
N ILE A 8 6.84 11.15 37.54
CA ILE A 8 7.36 12.28 36.76
C ILE A 8 7.29 11.91 35.28
N ALA A 9 6.43 12.60 34.54
CA ALA A 9 6.35 12.54 33.10
C ALA A 9 6.96 13.82 32.51
N GLU A 10 8.19 13.73 32.01
CA GLU A 10 8.74 14.80 31.18
C GLU A 10 8.05 14.77 29.81
N SER A 11 7.44 15.90 29.46
CA SER A 11 6.77 16.17 28.19
C SER A 11 7.63 15.71 27.00
N GLY A 12 7.21 14.63 26.34
CA GLY A 12 7.55 14.37 24.93
C GLY A 12 8.40 13.14 24.62
N ALA A 13 9.12 12.53 25.57
CA ALA A 13 9.87 11.31 25.29
C ALA A 13 9.99 10.40 26.52
N PHE A 14 9.42 9.19 26.42
CA PHE A 14 9.63 8.10 27.38
C PHE A 14 11.14 7.83 27.53
N PRO A 15 11.65 7.58 28.77
CA PRO A 15 11.00 6.72 29.76
C PRO A 15 10.54 7.42 31.05
N LEU A 16 9.35 7.04 31.52
CA LEU A 16 8.81 7.41 32.83
C LEU A 16 9.74 6.92 33.97
N LYS A 17 10.07 7.81 34.90
CA LYS A 17 10.90 7.50 36.08
C LYS A 17 10.01 7.48 37.32
N LEU A 18 10.08 6.38 38.08
CA LEU A 18 9.42 6.25 39.38
C LEU A 18 10.47 6.53 40.47
N VAL A 19 10.21 7.56 41.27
CA VAL A 19 11.09 7.94 42.38
C VAL A 19 10.40 7.56 43.68
N ARG A 20 11.07 6.74 44.50
CA ARG A 20 10.64 6.44 45.87
C ARG A 20 11.50 7.27 46.80
N SER A 21 10.85 8.10 47.63
CA SER A 21 11.52 8.78 48.74
C SER A 21 10.96 8.23 50.04
N ASP A 22 11.82 7.67 50.88
CA ASP A 22 11.42 7.15 52.18
C ASP A 22 11.42 8.25 53.27
N ASP A 23 11.96 9.45 52.98
CA ASP A 23 11.90 10.61 53.89
C ASP A 23 12.05 11.96 53.13
N PRO A 24 11.03 12.86 53.14
CA PRO A 24 11.03 14.06 52.31
C PRO A 24 12.02 15.17 52.72
N LYS A 25 12.64 15.08 53.92
CA LYS A 25 13.53 16.13 54.44
C LYS A 25 15.03 15.81 54.37
N TRP A 26 15.44 14.53 54.42
CA TRP A 26 16.87 14.17 54.59
C TRP A 26 17.33 12.88 53.87
N GLY A 27 16.47 12.23 53.07
CA GLY A 27 16.83 11.01 52.35
C GLY A 27 17.44 11.27 50.97
N VAL A 28 18.52 10.56 50.62
CA VAL A 28 19.03 10.53 49.23
C VAL A 28 17.99 9.81 48.36
N PRO A 29 17.41 10.46 47.34
CA PRO A 29 16.35 9.85 46.54
C PRO A 29 16.89 8.65 45.76
N VAL A 30 16.35 7.46 46.03
CA VAL A 30 16.71 6.25 45.29
C VAL A 30 15.90 6.22 44.00
N VAL A 31 16.51 6.72 42.91
CA VAL A 31 15.89 6.71 41.58
C VAL A 31 16.11 5.34 40.93
N ARG A 32 15.05 4.51 40.87
CA ARG A 32 15.09 3.26 40.12
C ARG A 32 14.48 3.46 38.73
N LYS A 33 15.24 3.13 37.69
CA LYS A 33 14.70 3.05 36.32
C LYS A 33 13.77 1.84 36.24
N VAL A 34 12.47 2.08 36.17
CA VAL A 34 11.48 1.03 35.94
C VAL A 34 11.32 0.87 34.42
N LYS A 35 11.63 -0.31 33.89
CA LYS A 35 11.21 -0.66 32.53
C LYS A 35 9.70 -0.91 32.58
N LEU A 36 8.91 0.00 32.03
CA LEU A 36 7.52 -0.29 31.71
C LEU A 36 7.54 -1.30 30.56
N SER A 37 7.54 -2.59 30.89
CA SER A 37 7.43 -3.70 29.94
C SER A 37 6.04 -3.79 29.29
N ALA A 38 5.11 -2.91 29.66
CA ALA A 38 3.80 -2.80 29.05
C ALA A 38 3.83 -1.79 27.91
N ALA A 39 4.02 -2.27 26.67
CA ALA A 39 3.30 -1.62 25.58
C ALA A 39 1.81 -1.67 25.98
N LEU A 40 1.20 -0.51 26.24
CA LEU A 40 -0.16 -0.45 26.77
C LEU A 40 -1.10 -1.25 25.86
N PRO A 41 -1.75 -2.34 26.32
CA PRO A 41 -2.59 -3.21 25.48
C PRO A 41 -3.74 -2.44 24.81
N ARG A 42 -4.14 -1.32 25.41
CA ARG A 42 -5.12 -0.37 24.85
C ARG A 42 -4.65 0.25 23.52
N ILE A 43 -3.35 0.56 23.37
CA ILE A 43 -2.80 1.17 22.15
C ILE A 43 -2.73 0.14 21.01
N GLU A 44 -2.34 -1.09 21.30
CA GLU A 44 -2.31 -2.16 20.29
C GLU A 44 -3.70 -2.53 19.81
N LYS A 45 -4.67 -2.65 20.74
CA LYS A 45 -6.08 -2.87 20.41
C LYS A 45 -6.64 -1.75 19.54
N ILE A 46 -6.43 -0.48 19.91
CA ILE A 46 -6.86 0.69 19.11
C ILE A 46 -6.17 0.73 17.75
N LYS A 47 -4.89 0.32 17.65
CA LYS A 47 -4.20 0.23 16.36
C LYS A 47 -4.83 -0.85 15.47
N LYS A 48 -5.13 -2.03 16.02
CA LYS A 48 -5.80 -3.12 15.29
C LYS A 48 -7.20 -2.72 14.84
N GLU A 49 -8.01 -2.15 15.73
CA GLU A 49 -9.35 -1.64 15.41
C GLU A 49 -9.29 -0.56 14.33
N ASN A 50 -8.34 0.37 14.38
CA ASN A 50 -8.17 1.36 13.31
C ASN A 50 -7.75 0.75 11.97
N ILE A 51 -6.96 -0.32 11.97
CA ILE A 51 -6.60 -1.03 10.74
C ILE A 51 -7.83 -1.73 10.16
N GLU A 52 -8.63 -2.40 11.00
CA GLU A 52 -9.87 -3.06 10.59
C GLU A 52 -10.91 -2.07 10.07
N LEU A 53 -11.11 -0.95 10.76
CA LEU A 53 -12.02 0.12 10.33
C LEU A 53 -11.57 0.73 8.99
N LYS A 54 -10.26 0.94 8.80
CA LYS A 54 -9.70 1.37 7.51
C LYS A 54 -9.98 0.35 6.41
N LYS A 55 -9.82 -0.95 6.69
CA LYS A 55 -10.12 -2.02 5.73
C LYS A 55 -11.61 -2.04 5.35
N SER A 56 -12.52 -1.89 6.31
CA SER A 56 -13.97 -1.86 6.05
C SER A 56 -14.44 -0.60 5.32
N ALA A 57 -13.70 0.50 5.43
CA ALA A 57 -14.03 1.77 4.79
C ALA A 57 -13.61 1.85 3.31
N LEU A 58 -12.79 0.91 2.83
CA LEU A 58 -12.35 0.88 1.43
C LEU A 58 -13.46 0.30 0.54
N GLU A 59 -13.83 1.06 -0.49
CA GLU A 59 -14.68 0.59 -1.57
C GLU A 59 -14.07 -0.64 -2.27
N LYS A 60 -14.94 -1.53 -2.77
CA LYS A 60 -14.47 -2.75 -3.45
C LYS A 60 -13.98 -2.41 -4.85
N LEU A 61 -12.77 -2.86 -5.16
CA LEU A 61 -12.23 -2.86 -6.51
C LEU A 61 -12.80 -4.08 -7.25
N THR A 62 -13.51 -3.85 -8.36
CA THR A 62 -14.00 -4.90 -9.25
C THR A 62 -13.33 -4.79 -10.60
N ILE A 63 -12.69 -5.87 -11.05
CA ILE A 63 -12.11 -6.00 -12.38
C ILE A 63 -12.86 -7.10 -13.10
N ASP A 64 -13.43 -6.81 -14.26
CA ASP A 64 -14.04 -7.80 -15.14
C ASP A 64 -13.07 -8.14 -16.29
N LYS A 65 -12.79 -9.42 -16.48
CA LYS A 65 -11.85 -9.90 -17.50
C LYS A 65 -12.48 -9.94 -18.90
N LYS A 66 -13.79 -10.18 -18.98
CA LYS A 66 -14.54 -10.36 -20.23
C LYS A 66 -14.94 -9.02 -20.81
N ILE A 67 -15.44 -8.14 -19.95
CA ILE A 67 -15.72 -6.75 -20.29
C ILE A 67 -14.60 -5.96 -19.63
N PRO A 68 -13.63 -5.42 -20.37
CA PRO A 68 -12.40 -4.88 -19.79
C PRO A 68 -12.65 -3.55 -19.08
N GLU A 69 -13.22 -3.67 -17.89
CA GLU A 69 -13.66 -2.56 -17.05
C GLU A 69 -13.08 -2.72 -15.65
N VAL A 70 -12.64 -1.59 -15.11
CA VAL A 70 -12.21 -1.47 -13.72
C VAL A 70 -13.21 -0.57 -13.01
N ARG A 71 -13.75 -1.05 -11.89
CA ARG A 71 -14.71 -0.32 -11.07
C ARG A 71 -14.20 -0.18 -9.65
N ILE A 72 -14.33 1.00 -9.07
CA ILE A 72 -14.13 1.23 -7.63
C ILE A 72 -15.50 1.65 -7.08
N GLY A 73 -16.10 0.79 -6.24
CA GLY A 73 -17.48 0.95 -5.83
C GLY A 73 -18.41 0.95 -7.06
N ASP A 74 -19.15 2.05 -7.23
CA ASP A 74 -20.09 2.24 -8.34
C ASP A 74 -19.49 3.02 -9.53
N LYS A 75 -18.24 3.48 -9.42
CA LYS A 75 -17.61 4.30 -10.46
C LYS A 75 -16.81 3.43 -11.44
N ILE A 76 -17.06 3.62 -12.72
CA ILE A 76 -16.31 3.00 -13.82
C ILE A 76 -15.11 3.88 -14.16
N ILE A 77 -13.96 3.25 -14.32
CA ILE A 77 -12.70 3.91 -14.64
C ILE A 77 -12.32 3.57 -16.07
N ASP A 78 -12.30 4.59 -16.92
CA ASP A 78 -11.95 4.44 -18.32
C ASP A 78 -10.43 4.28 -18.50
N LEU A 79 -9.97 3.04 -18.68
CA LEU A 79 -8.57 2.69 -18.89
C LEU A 79 -8.33 2.31 -20.35
N THR A 80 -7.19 2.73 -20.89
CA THR A 80 -6.73 2.22 -22.18
C THR A 80 -6.34 0.74 -22.06
N PRO A 81 -6.28 -0.04 -23.17
CA PRO A 81 -5.96 -1.47 -23.11
C PRO A 81 -4.66 -1.80 -22.36
N ILE A 82 -3.62 -0.97 -22.55
CA ILE A 82 -2.34 -1.15 -21.88
C ILE A 82 -2.41 -0.78 -20.39
N GLU A 83 -3.15 0.28 -20.04
CA GLU A 83 -3.37 0.69 -18.65
C GLU A 83 -4.16 -0.39 -17.90
N PHE A 84 -5.20 -0.95 -18.52
CA PHE A 84 -5.97 -2.06 -17.98
C PHE A 84 -5.08 -3.27 -17.70
N ALA A 85 -4.26 -3.69 -18.67
CA ALA A 85 -3.36 -4.83 -18.51
C ALA A 85 -2.34 -4.61 -17.38
N TYR A 86 -1.78 -3.41 -17.26
CA TYR A 86 -0.88 -3.06 -16.16
C TYR A 86 -1.60 -3.12 -14.82
N TYR A 87 -2.80 -2.54 -14.74
CA TYR A 87 -3.57 -2.51 -13.51
C TYR A 87 -3.97 -3.90 -13.05
N ARG A 88 -4.50 -4.71 -13.97
CA ARG A 88 -4.88 -6.10 -13.73
C ARG A 88 -3.72 -6.92 -13.19
N PHE A 89 -2.51 -6.74 -13.74
CA PHE A 89 -1.32 -7.43 -13.24
C PHE A 89 -1.08 -7.14 -11.76
N PHE A 90 -1.02 -5.87 -11.36
CA PHE A 90 -0.76 -5.53 -9.95
C PHE A 90 -1.93 -5.85 -9.04
N ALA A 91 -3.17 -5.78 -9.53
CA ALA A 91 -4.35 -6.16 -8.77
C ALA A 91 -4.41 -7.68 -8.53
N GLU A 92 -4.01 -8.51 -9.51
CA GLU A 92 -3.87 -9.97 -9.31
C GLU A 92 -2.78 -10.28 -8.28
N LYS A 93 -1.62 -9.61 -8.33
CA LYS A 93 -0.57 -9.74 -7.30
C LYS A 93 -1.07 -9.35 -5.91
N ALA A 94 -1.73 -8.20 -5.78
CA ALA A 94 -2.27 -7.72 -4.51
C ALA A 94 -3.37 -8.65 -3.97
N LYS A 95 -4.21 -9.22 -4.84
CA LYS A 95 -5.22 -10.22 -4.46
C LYS A 95 -4.60 -11.51 -3.93
N ASN A 96 -3.44 -11.89 -4.46
CA ASN A 96 -2.69 -13.07 -4.05
C ASN A 96 -1.74 -12.80 -2.86
N ASP A 97 -1.75 -11.57 -2.31
CA ASP A 97 -0.81 -11.12 -1.26
C ASP A 97 0.68 -11.27 -1.66
N GLU A 98 0.98 -11.06 -2.94
CA GLU A 98 2.34 -11.15 -3.48
C GLU A 98 3.11 -9.83 -3.30
N GLU A 99 4.43 -9.94 -3.09
CA GLU A 99 5.30 -8.77 -2.95
C GLU A 99 5.34 -7.86 -4.18
N HIS A 100 5.64 -6.57 -3.94
CA HIS A 100 5.89 -5.57 -4.96
C HIS A 100 6.99 -6.00 -5.94
N LEU A 101 6.72 -5.81 -7.24
CA LEU A 101 7.63 -6.24 -8.30
C LEU A 101 8.79 -5.25 -8.47
N ARG A 102 10.03 -5.75 -8.44
CA ARG A 102 11.24 -4.94 -8.55
C ARG A 102 11.59 -4.61 -10.00
N PHE A 103 11.79 -3.32 -10.28
CA PHE A 103 12.23 -2.79 -11.58
C PHE A 103 13.65 -2.22 -11.41
N ALA A 104 14.66 -2.97 -11.87
CA ALA A 104 16.08 -2.65 -11.66
C ALA A 104 16.82 -2.18 -12.93
N GLY A 105 16.17 -2.15 -14.09
CA GLY A 105 16.79 -1.89 -15.39
C GLY A 105 16.19 -0.72 -16.18
N ILE A 106 16.60 -0.64 -17.45
CA ILE A 106 16.02 0.26 -18.45
C ILE A 106 14.64 -0.24 -18.86
N ASP A 107 14.47 -1.56 -18.88
CA ASP A 107 13.25 -2.25 -19.26
C ASP A 107 12.54 -2.88 -18.07
N VAL A 108 11.25 -3.17 -18.25
CA VAL A 108 10.45 -3.90 -17.26
C VAL A 108 10.91 -5.36 -17.13
N PRO A 109 10.64 -6.03 -16.00
CA PRO A 109 10.89 -7.46 -15.86
C PRO A 109 10.16 -8.27 -16.94
N ILE A 110 10.81 -9.35 -17.42
CA ILE A 110 10.27 -10.22 -18.48
C ILE A 110 8.92 -10.83 -18.06
N GLU A 111 8.80 -11.25 -16.80
CA GLU A 111 7.57 -11.79 -16.23
C GLU A 111 6.39 -10.81 -16.36
N PHE A 112 6.62 -9.52 -16.05
CA PHE A 112 5.61 -8.48 -16.21
C PHE A 112 5.20 -8.32 -17.67
N TYR A 113 6.17 -8.22 -18.57
CA TYR A 113 5.92 -8.08 -20.00
C TYR A 113 5.08 -9.25 -20.55
N GLN A 114 5.45 -10.49 -20.24
CA GLN A 114 4.73 -11.68 -20.69
C GLN A 114 3.29 -11.70 -20.19
N LYS A 115 3.07 -11.38 -18.90
CA LYS A 115 1.74 -11.33 -18.31
C LYS A 115 0.87 -10.23 -18.92
N VAL A 116 1.44 -9.05 -19.15
CA VAL A 116 0.75 -7.94 -19.82
C VAL A 116 0.26 -8.35 -21.22
N LEU A 117 1.09 -9.03 -22.01
CA LEU A 117 0.69 -9.52 -23.33
C LEU A 117 -0.47 -10.52 -23.25
N VAL A 118 -0.43 -11.45 -22.29
CA VAL A 118 -1.51 -12.42 -22.07
C VAL A 118 -2.80 -11.71 -21.68
N TYR A 119 -2.76 -10.79 -20.72
CA TYR A 119 -3.96 -10.05 -20.29
C TYR A 119 -4.52 -9.15 -21.38
N HIS A 120 -3.66 -8.52 -22.18
CA HIS A 120 -4.11 -7.75 -23.33
C HIS A 120 -4.81 -8.64 -24.36
N ARG A 121 -4.29 -9.85 -24.63
CA ARG A 121 -4.92 -10.79 -25.55
C ARG A 121 -6.28 -11.29 -25.04
N GLU A 122 -6.38 -11.57 -23.75
CA GLU A 122 -7.62 -12.05 -23.12
C GLU A 122 -8.72 -11.00 -23.14
N SER A 123 -8.37 -9.75 -22.83
CA SER A 123 -9.34 -8.68 -22.57
C SER A 123 -9.61 -7.79 -23.78
N TYR A 124 -8.70 -7.74 -24.76
CA TYR A 124 -8.81 -6.91 -25.97
C TYR A 124 -8.35 -7.68 -27.22
N ALA A 125 -9.04 -8.77 -27.55
CA ALA A 125 -8.70 -9.63 -28.68
C ALA A 125 -8.68 -8.88 -30.04
N GLU A 126 -9.49 -7.83 -30.21
CA GLU A 126 -9.61 -7.08 -31.46
C GLU A 126 -8.62 -5.90 -31.58
N SER A 127 -7.95 -5.51 -30.49
CA SER A 127 -7.05 -4.34 -30.49
C SER A 127 -5.61 -4.72 -30.89
N ASP A 128 -5.41 -4.95 -32.19
CA ASP A 128 -4.17 -5.54 -32.68
C ASP A 128 -2.98 -4.60 -32.84
N GLY A 129 -3.20 -3.31 -33.13
CA GLY A 129 -2.11 -2.40 -33.47
C GLY A 129 -1.09 -2.20 -32.33
N LEU A 130 -1.58 -2.01 -31.10
CA LEU A 130 -0.75 -1.77 -29.92
C LEU A 130 -0.05 -3.06 -29.46
N ARG A 131 -0.77 -4.19 -29.55
CA ARG A 131 -0.24 -5.54 -29.30
C ARG A 131 0.90 -5.89 -30.26
N MET A 132 0.70 -5.72 -31.56
CA MET A 132 1.72 -6.01 -32.57
C MET A 132 2.98 -5.17 -32.36
N SER A 133 2.84 -3.91 -31.95
CA SER A 133 3.98 -3.05 -31.62
C SER A 133 4.76 -3.58 -30.41
N LEU A 134 4.06 -3.99 -29.35
CA LEU A 134 4.66 -4.57 -28.14
C LEU A 134 5.31 -5.94 -28.38
N GLU A 135 4.70 -6.79 -29.19
CA GLU A 135 5.26 -8.08 -29.59
C GLU A 135 6.53 -7.88 -30.43
N LYS A 136 6.56 -6.87 -31.31
CA LYS A 136 7.76 -6.50 -32.09
C LYS A 136 8.88 -5.95 -31.21
N SER A 137 8.56 -5.12 -30.21
CA SER A 137 9.58 -4.52 -29.33
C SER A 137 10.22 -5.53 -28.37
N LYS A 138 9.57 -6.68 -28.13
CA LYS A 138 10.01 -7.75 -27.19
C LYS A 138 10.19 -7.32 -25.73
N THR A 139 9.96 -6.05 -25.43
CA THR A 139 10.14 -5.44 -24.11
C THR A 139 9.35 -4.15 -24.01
N ILE A 140 9.18 -3.66 -22.78
CA ILE A 140 8.59 -2.35 -22.47
C ILE A 140 9.64 -1.52 -21.74
N PRO A 141 10.03 -0.34 -22.26
CA PRO A 141 10.88 0.58 -21.54
C PRO A 141 10.24 1.05 -20.23
N CYS A 142 11.01 1.09 -19.15
CA CYS A 142 10.54 1.59 -17.85
C CYS A 142 10.02 3.04 -17.92
N SER A 143 10.52 3.86 -18.86
CA SER A 143 10.00 5.20 -19.12
C SER A 143 8.54 5.18 -19.57
N ASN A 144 8.22 4.33 -20.56
CA ASN A 144 6.86 4.16 -21.07
C ASN A 144 5.95 3.56 -20.00
N PHE A 145 6.44 2.58 -19.24
CA PHE A 145 5.71 2.04 -18.09
C PHE A 145 5.34 3.15 -17.10
N ARG A 146 6.31 3.95 -16.64
CA ARG A 146 6.08 5.04 -15.68
C ARG A 146 5.10 6.07 -16.21
N ALA A 147 5.20 6.44 -17.49
CA ALA A 147 4.28 7.39 -18.11
C ALA A 147 2.83 6.89 -18.15
N ASN A 148 2.63 5.60 -18.42
CA ASN A 148 1.30 4.97 -18.35
C ASN A 148 0.80 4.86 -16.91
N VAL A 149 1.66 4.46 -15.96
CA VAL A 149 1.30 4.41 -14.53
C VAL A 149 0.89 5.77 -14.00
N THR A 150 1.59 6.85 -14.38
CA THR A 150 1.18 8.22 -13.98
C THR A 150 -0.22 8.56 -14.48
N ARG A 151 -0.53 8.28 -15.76
CA ARG A 151 -1.86 8.55 -16.34
C ARG A 151 -2.95 7.72 -15.67
N LEU A 152 -2.70 6.42 -15.50
CA LEU A 152 -3.58 5.50 -14.77
C LEU A 152 -3.83 5.99 -13.34
N ASN A 153 -2.78 6.37 -12.62
CA ASN A 153 -2.91 6.84 -11.24
C ASN A 153 -3.70 8.15 -11.14
N SER A 154 -3.61 9.05 -12.13
CA SER A 154 -4.46 10.25 -12.19
C SER A 154 -5.94 9.86 -12.32
N LYS A 155 -6.27 8.93 -13.23
CA LYS A 155 -7.65 8.44 -13.42
C LYS A 155 -8.20 7.77 -12.15
N LEU A 156 -7.38 6.96 -11.48
CA LEU A 156 -7.77 6.34 -10.20
C LEU A 156 -7.99 7.39 -9.11
N LYS A 157 -7.14 8.41 -9.03
CA LYS A 157 -7.28 9.49 -8.06
C LYS A 157 -8.58 10.28 -8.26
N GLU A 158 -8.96 10.53 -9.52
CA GLU A 158 -10.22 11.20 -9.87
C GLU A 158 -11.44 10.34 -9.55
N ALA A 159 -11.33 9.01 -9.71
CA ALA A 159 -12.41 8.09 -9.38
C ALA A 159 -12.68 8.02 -7.87
N VAL A 160 -11.65 8.08 -7.02
CA VAL A 160 -11.82 7.92 -5.57
C VAL A 160 -12.23 9.24 -4.91
N SER A 161 -13.40 9.25 -4.25
CA SER A 161 -13.98 10.46 -3.64
C SER A 161 -13.14 11.07 -2.51
N HIS A 162 -12.33 10.26 -1.83
CA HIS A 162 -11.51 10.70 -0.71
C HIS A 162 -10.01 10.53 -1.01
N GLU A 163 -9.26 11.63 -0.97
CA GLU A 163 -7.83 11.64 -1.26
C GLU A 163 -7.04 10.68 -0.36
N LEU A 164 -7.45 10.52 0.91
CA LEU A 164 -6.82 9.60 1.86
C LEU A 164 -6.86 8.13 1.39
N TYR A 165 -7.91 7.73 0.66
CA TYR A 165 -8.08 6.36 0.19
C TYR A 165 -7.50 6.13 -1.20
N SER A 166 -7.28 7.19 -1.99
CA SER A 166 -6.73 7.09 -3.35
C SER A 166 -5.42 6.29 -3.43
N LYS A 167 -4.54 6.46 -2.42
CA LYS A 167 -3.25 5.76 -2.32
C LYS A 167 -3.36 4.23 -2.31
N TYR A 168 -4.44 3.67 -1.77
CA TYR A 168 -4.63 2.23 -1.72
C TYR A 168 -4.90 1.62 -3.10
N TYR A 169 -5.50 2.38 -4.01
CA TYR A 169 -5.84 1.89 -5.35
C TYR A 169 -4.73 2.14 -6.36
N MET A 170 -3.85 3.11 -6.10
CA MET A 170 -2.77 3.51 -7.00
C MET A 170 -1.65 2.47 -7.04
N ILE A 171 -0.96 2.39 -8.19
CA ILE A 171 0.30 1.68 -8.29
C ILE A 171 1.38 2.58 -7.68
N GLU A 172 1.82 2.25 -6.48
CA GLU A 172 2.86 2.99 -5.77
C GLU A 172 4.26 2.49 -6.16
N SER A 173 5.26 3.36 -5.98
CA SER A 173 6.65 3.01 -6.19
C SER A 173 7.45 3.22 -4.91
N GLU A 174 8.10 2.17 -4.42
CA GLU A 174 8.92 2.22 -3.21
C GLU A 174 10.40 1.95 -3.53
N GLY A 175 11.31 2.50 -2.73
CA GLY A 175 12.74 2.23 -2.84
C GLY A 175 13.56 3.24 -3.64
N LYS A 176 14.87 2.98 -3.75
CA LYS A 176 15.85 3.88 -4.37
C LYS A 176 15.72 3.89 -5.90
N LYS A 177 16.26 4.93 -6.56
CA LYS A 177 16.15 5.22 -8.01
C LYS A 177 16.41 4.02 -8.94
N HIS A 178 17.30 3.10 -8.57
CA HIS A 178 17.70 1.91 -9.36
C HIS A 178 17.18 0.58 -8.81
N ALA A 179 16.29 0.63 -7.82
CA ALA A 179 15.69 -0.54 -7.20
C ALA A 179 14.25 -0.24 -6.77
N LYS A 180 13.49 0.40 -7.67
CA LYS A 180 12.09 0.72 -7.42
C LYS A 180 11.27 -0.56 -7.42
N ARG A 181 10.40 -0.72 -6.43
CA ARG A 181 9.39 -1.77 -6.36
C ARG A 181 8.04 -1.15 -6.66
N TYR A 182 7.22 -1.83 -7.46
CA TYR A 182 5.89 -1.37 -7.85
C TYR A 182 4.82 -2.35 -7.39
N GLY A 183 3.71 -1.83 -6.89
CA GLY A 183 2.56 -2.62 -6.49
C GLY A 183 1.39 -1.78 -6.01
N ILE A 184 0.31 -2.45 -5.64
CA ILE A 184 -0.91 -1.83 -5.14
C ILE A 184 -1.07 -2.25 -3.69
N ASN A 185 -1.32 -1.29 -2.81
CA ASN A 185 -1.43 -1.50 -1.36
C ASN A 185 -2.86 -1.84 -0.89
N LEU A 186 -3.69 -2.33 -1.81
CA LEU A 186 -5.09 -2.65 -1.53
C LEU A 186 -5.19 -4.03 -0.86
N PRO A 187 -5.99 -4.19 0.21
CA PRO A 187 -6.14 -5.49 0.86
C PRO A 187 -6.74 -6.52 -0.12
N PRO A 188 -6.32 -7.79 -0.06
CA PRO A 188 -6.85 -8.86 -0.93
C PRO A 188 -8.39 -8.94 -0.92
N GLU A 189 -8.99 -8.73 0.25
CA GLU A 189 -10.43 -8.82 0.51
C GLU A 189 -11.25 -7.74 -0.21
N SER A 190 -10.59 -6.62 -0.51
CA SER A 190 -11.18 -5.49 -1.23
C SER A 190 -11.10 -5.67 -2.75
N ILE A 191 -10.42 -6.72 -3.25
CA ILE A 191 -10.21 -6.97 -4.68
C ILE A 191 -11.08 -8.13 -5.17
N LYS A 192 -12.00 -7.81 -6.08
CA LYS A 192 -12.82 -8.80 -6.79
C LYS A 192 -12.45 -8.82 -8.26
N ILE A 193 -11.92 -9.94 -8.72
CA ILE A 193 -11.62 -10.16 -10.15
C ILE A 193 -12.60 -11.22 -10.66
N LYS A 194 -13.39 -10.86 -11.67
CA LYS A 194 -14.43 -11.68 -12.29
C LYS A 194 -14.03 -12.12 -13.69
#